data_AF-A0A3L6D6X9-F1
#
_entry.id   AF-A0A3L6D6X9-F1
#
_cell.length_a   1.000
_cell.length_b   1.000
_cell.length_c   1.000
_cell.angle_alpha   90.00
_cell.angle_beta   90.00
_cell.angle_gamma   90.00
#
_symmetry.space_group_name_H-M   'P 1'
#
loop_
_entity.id
_entity.type
_entity.pdbx_description
1 polymer ?
#
loop_
_entity_poly.entity_id
_entity_poly.type
_entity_poly.pdbx_seq_one_letter_code
_entity_poly.pdbx_strand_id
1 'polypeptide(L)'
;MAQVGIQVNTITFNVLIDGYAKSGQMDQASAAYREMQARGLVPDSCTFNIIAARAHKFGLCWDHRLDDAWELLLGAIEQGVPLRVTGFNALIAAYSKERLHEEAYELYRIMNKLGLAPSSSTFNYLIMGLCNQLAKKGEQFIDVPYVVKGMDVSFSGILSFIEAAAIEKLKNNECTPADLCYSLQETIFAMLVEITERAMAHCDSKDVLIVGGVGCNERLQEMMKIMCSERGGRLFATDDRYCIDNGAMIAYTGLLAYAHGMTTPLEESTFTQRFRTDEVHAIWREKEMPVLNNTHSDAIAEVYIDEASMATPIVIDY
;
A
#
# COMPACT_ATOMS: atom_id res chain seq x y z
N MET A 1 -24.40 16.87 -21.79
CA MET A 1 -25.12 15.57 -21.84
C MET A 1 -26.64 15.76 -21.84
N ALA A 2 -27.24 16.49 -20.89
CA ALA A 2 -28.68 16.76 -20.89
C ALA A 2 -29.19 17.54 -22.13
N GLN A 3 -28.38 18.46 -22.67
CA GLN A 3 -28.72 19.22 -23.89
C GLN A 3 -28.73 18.39 -25.19
N VAL A 4 -28.22 17.14 -25.17
CA VAL A 4 -28.12 16.27 -26.35
C VAL A 4 -29.12 15.09 -26.28
N GLY A 5 -30.04 15.10 -25.31
CA GLY A 5 -31.07 14.06 -25.17
C GLY A 5 -30.56 12.70 -24.69
N ILE A 6 -29.28 12.59 -24.28
CA ILE A 6 -28.72 11.36 -23.72
C ILE A 6 -29.22 11.21 -22.28
N GLN A 7 -29.98 10.15 -22.01
CA GLN A 7 -30.42 9.81 -20.66
C GLN A 7 -29.20 9.46 -19.79
N VAL A 8 -28.99 10.28 -18.78
CA VAL A 8 -27.95 10.11 -17.76
C VAL A 8 -28.31 8.89 -16.92
N ASN A 9 -27.36 7.96 -16.77
CA ASN A 9 -27.52 6.73 -16.01
C ASN A 9 -26.42 6.58 -14.95
N THR A 10 -26.48 5.51 -14.16
CA THR A 10 -25.48 5.20 -13.11
C THR A 10 -24.04 5.25 -13.64
N ILE A 11 -23.78 4.72 -14.84
CA ILE A 11 -22.43 4.74 -15.45
C ILE A 11 -21.96 6.18 -15.68
N THR A 12 -22.84 7.05 -16.16
CA THR A 12 -22.50 8.45 -16.44
C THR A 12 -22.14 9.19 -15.14
N PHE A 13 -22.90 8.96 -14.07
CA PHE A 13 -22.58 9.53 -12.75
C PHE A 13 -21.30 8.95 -12.18
N ASN A 14 -21.04 7.65 -12.32
CA ASN A 14 -19.78 7.04 -11.89
C ASN A 14 -18.57 7.69 -12.58
N VAL A 15 -18.65 7.96 -13.89
CA VAL A 15 -17.57 8.65 -14.62
C VAL A 15 -17.40 10.09 -14.13
N LEU A 16 -18.48 10.82 -13.90
CA LEU A 16 -18.42 12.20 -13.39
C LEU A 16 -17.83 12.25 -11.98
N ILE A 17 -18.32 11.41 -11.08
CA ILE A 17 -17.85 11.32 -9.69
C ILE A 17 -16.36 10.95 -9.71
N ASP A 18 -15.94 9.94 -10.47
CA ASP A 18 -14.53 9.54 -10.57
C ASP A 18 -13.66 10.66 -11.15
N GLY A 19 -14.11 11.34 -12.20
CA GLY A 19 -13.40 12.45 -12.85
C GLY A 19 -13.20 13.65 -11.92
N TYR A 20 -14.27 14.13 -11.29
CA TYR A 20 -14.20 15.22 -10.31
C TYR A 20 -13.31 14.84 -9.13
N ALA A 21 -13.48 13.62 -8.63
CA ALA A 21 -12.68 13.12 -7.54
C ALA A 21 -11.19 12.97 -7.90
N LYS A 22 -10.85 12.60 -9.15
CA LYS A 22 -9.43 12.53 -9.64
C LYS A 22 -8.80 13.90 -9.73
N SER A 23 -9.61 14.90 -10.00
CA SER A 23 -9.20 16.29 -10.11
C SER A 23 -9.18 17.04 -8.77
N GLY A 24 -9.46 16.35 -7.65
CA GLY A 24 -9.51 16.94 -6.31
C GLY A 24 -10.75 17.79 -6.03
N GLN A 25 -11.73 17.82 -6.94
CA GLN A 25 -12.93 18.66 -6.85
C GLN A 25 -14.02 17.91 -6.08
N MET A 26 -13.81 17.73 -4.78
CA MET A 26 -14.67 16.88 -3.93
C MET A 26 -16.09 17.42 -3.78
N ASP A 27 -16.28 18.74 -3.71
CA ASP A 27 -17.60 19.37 -3.66
C ASP A 27 -18.44 19.01 -4.89
N GLN A 28 -17.82 19.02 -6.07
CA GLN A 28 -18.48 18.68 -7.33
C GLN A 28 -18.77 17.18 -7.43
N ALA A 29 -17.84 16.35 -6.95
CA ALA A 29 -18.06 14.92 -6.87
C ALA A 29 -19.24 14.61 -5.92
N SER A 30 -19.37 15.33 -4.80
CA SER A 30 -20.46 15.17 -3.82
C SER A 30 -21.79 15.62 -4.39
N ALA A 31 -21.79 16.77 -5.07
CA ALA A 31 -22.97 17.27 -5.78
C ALA A 31 -23.44 16.27 -6.84
N ALA A 32 -22.54 15.69 -7.63
CA ALA A 32 -22.87 14.66 -8.61
C ALA A 32 -23.46 13.40 -7.97
N TYR A 33 -22.94 12.98 -6.82
CA TYR A 33 -23.48 11.84 -6.08
C TYR A 33 -24.88 12.12 -5.50
N ARG A 34 -25.09 13.27 -4.87
CA ARG A 34 -26.41 13.68 -4.37
C ARG A 34 -27.43 13.80 -5.52
N GLU A 35 -27.00 14.29 -6.66
CA GLU A 35 -27.83 14.37 -7.87
C GLU A 35 -28.22 12.99 -8.40
N MET A 36 -27.29 12.02 -8.39
CA MET A 36 -27.57 10.63 -8.73
C MET A 36 -28.67 10.05 -7.85
N GLN A 37 -28.58 10.25 -6.52
CA GLN A 37 -29.59 9.81 -5.57
C GLN A 37 -30.93 10.52 -5.78
N ALA A 38 -30.93 11.84 -6.00
CA ALA A 38 -32.15 12.63 -6.23
C ALA A 38 -32.90 12.21 -7.50
N ARG A 39 -32.19 11.66 -8.49
CA ARG A 39 -32.77 11.10 -9.71
C ARG A 39 -33.24 9.66 -9.56
N GLY A 40 -33.15 9.07 -8.36
CA GLY A 40 -33.52 7.69 -8.08
C GLY A 40 -32.59 6.65 -8.71
N LEU A 41 -31.39 7.05 -9.14
CA LEU A 41 -30.39 6.12 -9.68
C LEU A 41 -29.68 5.43 -8.51
N VAL A 42 -29.68 4.10 -8.52
CA VAL A 42 -29.11 3.29 -7.45
C VAL A 42 -27.58 3.23 -7.61
N PRO A 43 -26.80 3.60 -6.57
CA PRO A 43 -25.36 3.40 -6.52
C PRO A 43 -24.99 1.94 -6.74
N ASP A 44 -23.96 1.69 -7.56
CA ASP A 44 -23.47 0.35 -7.82
C ASP A 44 -22.08 0.12 -7.20
N SER A 45 -21.54 -1.08 -7.44
CA SER A 45 -20.21 -1.48 -7.00
C SER A 45 -19.11 -0.48 -7.41
N CYS A 46 -19.25 0.13 -8.60
CA CYS A 46 -18.31 1.10 -9.10
C CYS A 46 -18.42 2.43 -8.34
N THR A 47 -19.64 2.91 -8.05
CA THR A 47 -19.86 4.10 -7.23
C THR A 47 -19.17 3.97 -5.87
N PHE A 48 -19.36 2.82 -5.20
CA PHE A 48 -18.73 2.54 -3.91
C PHE A 48 -17.20 2.52 -3.99
N ASN A 49 -16.64 1.81 -4.97
CA ASN A 49 -15.20 1.73 -5.16
C ASN A 49 -14.56 3.11 -5.40
N ILE A 50 -15.23 3.97 -6.18
CA ILE A 50 -14.75 5.33 -6.45
C ILE A 50 -14.66 6.11 -5.14
N ILE A 51 -15.72 6.12 -4.33
CA ILE A 51 -15.80 6.86 -3.07
C ILE A 51 -14.78 6.32 -2.06
N ALA A 52 -14.71 5.00 -1.88
CA ALA A 52 -13.77 4.36 -0.97
C ALA A 52 -12.31 4.66 -1.35
N ALA A 53 -11.97 4.61 -2.65
CA ALA A 53 -10.64 4.98 -3.15
C ALA A 53 -10.27 6.44 -2.84
N ARG A 54 -11.25 7.35 -2.69
CA ARG A 54 -10.99 8.74 -2.28
C ARG A 54 -10.77 8.89 -0.80
N ALA A 55 -11.62 8.24 0.01
CA ALA A 55 -11.41 8.19 1.45
C ALA A 55 -9.97 7.77 1.76
N HIS A 56 -9.44 6.77 1.04
CA HIS A 56 -8.05 6.35 1.19
C HIS A 56 -7.01 7.40 0.79
N LYS A 57 -7.19 8.02 -0.39
CA LYS A 57 -6.16 8.88 -1.00
C LYS A 57 -6.08 10.26 -0.37
N PHE A 58 -7.22 10.80 0.05
CA PHE A 58 -7.33 12.16 0.56
C PHE A 58 -7.64 12.22 2.06
N GLY A 59 -7.71 11.07 2.74
CA GLY A 59 -8.05 10.95 4.17
C GLY A 59 -9.53 11.17 4.47
N LEU A 60 -10.34 11.46 3.45
CA LEU A 60 -11.64 12.11 3.63
C LEU A 60 -12.62 11.66 2.56
N CYS A 61 -13.88 11.49 2.98
CA CYS A 61 -15.02 11.42 2.10
C CYS A 61 -15.70 12.81 2.14
N TRP A 62 -15.92 13.38 0.95
CA TRP A 62 -16.52 14.70 0.70
C TRP A 62 -15.96 15.85 1.57
N ASP A 63 -16.59 16.14 2.72
CA ASP A 63 -16.36 17.26 3.65
C ASP A 63 -15.63 16.82 4.93
N HIS A 64 -14.47 16.19 4.81
CA HIS A 64 -13.67 15.75 5.96
C HIS A 64 -14.32 14.68 6.87
N ARG A 65 -15.28 13.88 6.39
CA ARG A 65 -16.00 12.90 7.23
C ARG A 65 -15.94 11.50 6.68
N LEU A 66 -15.24 10.60 7.36
CA LEU A 66 -15.29 9.17 7.04
C LEU A 66 -16.68 8.57 7.31
N ASP A 67 -17.48 9.20 8.18
CA ASP A 67 -18.86 8.82 8.51
C ASP A 67 -19.74 8.63 7.27
N ASP A 68 -19.60 9.53 6.28
CA ASP A 68 -20.36 9.44 5.03
C ASP A 68 -20.01 8.15 4.26
N ALA A 69 -18.74 7.74 4.26
CA ALA A 69 -18.33 6.50 3.61
C ALA A 69 -18.84 5.25 4.35
N TRP A 70 -18.98 5.34 5.68
CA TRP A 70 -19.60 4.29 6.50
C TRP A 70 -21.08 4.14 6.23
N GLU A 71 -21.83 5.24 6.24
CA GLU A 71 -23.27 5.24 5.94
C GLU A 71 -23.54 4.70 4.53
N LEU A 72 -22.71 5.08 3.56
CA LEU A 72 -22.76 4.56 2.20
C LEU A 72 -22.50 3.06 2.13
N LEU A 73 -21.53 2.56 2.88
CA LEU A 73 -21.26 1.12 2.98
C LEU A 73 -22.49 0.39 3.54
N LEU A 74 -23.05 0.86 4.65
CA LEU A 74 -24.22 0.25 5.28
C LEU A 74 -25.42 0.26 4.33
N GLY A 75 -25.69 1.38 3.67
CA GLY A 75 -26.76 1.49 2.68
C GLY A 75 -26.56 0.55 1.50
N ALA A 76 -25.32 0.38 1.02
CA ALA A 76 -25.01 -0.56 -0.06
C ALA A 76 -25.22 -2.02 0.37
N ILE A 77 -24.89 -2.37 1.62
CA ILE A 77 -25.15 -3.70 2.19
C ILE A 77 -26.65 -3.96 2.30
N GLU A 78 -27.42 -3.02 2.84
CA GLU A 78 -28.88 -3.13 2.98
C GLU A 78 -29.59 -3.28 1.64
N GLN A 79 -29.10 -2.59 0.60
CA GLN A 79 -29.63 -2.67 -0.76
C GLN A 79 -29.14 -3.90 -1.54
N GLY A 80 -28.25 -4.73 -0.96
CA GLY A 80 -27.70 -5.91 -1.60
C GLY A 80 -26.76 -5.60 -2.77
N VAL A 81 -26.13 -4.43 -2.77
CA VAL A 81 -25.15 -4.03 -3.80
C VAL A 81 -23.91 -4.93 -3.70
N PRO A 82 -23.45 -5.55 -4.80
CA PRO A 82 -22.23 -6.36 -4.78
C PRO A 82 -21.00 -5.52 -4.46
N LEU A 83 -20.45 -5.67 -3.26
CA LEU A 83 -19.24 -4.97 -2.82
C LEU A 83 -17.98 -5.73 -3.23
N ARG A 84 -16.90 -4.99 -3.47
CA ARG A 84 -15.59 -5.55 -3.85
C ARG A 84 -14.57 -5.40 -2.74
N VAL A 85 -13.62 -6.34 -2.70
CA VAL A 85 -12.45 -6.30 -1.80
C VAL A 85 -11.69 -4.99 -1.90
N THR A 86 -11.56 -4.44 -3.11
CA THR A 86 -10.84 -3.18 -3.35
C THR A 86 -11.48 -1.97 -2.67
N GLY A 87 -12.81 -1.91 -2.60
CA GLY A 87 -13.51 -0.84 -1.88
C GLY A 87 -13.35 -0.97 -0.36
N PHE A 88 -13.48 -2.20 0.18
CA PHE A 88 -13.21 -2.45 1.60
C PHE A 88 -11.77 -2.09 1.98
N ASN A 89 -10.79 -2.50 1.19
CA ASN A 89 -9.39 -2.17 1.42
C ASN A 89 -9.16 -0.66 1.46
N ALA A 90 -9.80 0.08 0.57
CA ALA A 90 -9.65 1.52 0.53
C ALA A 90 -10.24 2.19 1.77
N LEU A 91 -11.41 1.74 2.24
CA LEU A 91 -11.95 2.22 3.53
C LEU A 91 -11.03 1.84 4.69
N ILE A 92 -10.64 0.57 4.83
CA ILE A 92 -9.75 0.12 5.90
C ILE A 92 -8.47 0.96 5.94
N ALA A 93 -7.88 1.23 4.76
CA ALA A 93 -6.71 2.08 4.65
C ALA A 93 -6.97 3.54 5.05
N ALA A 94 -8.13 4.10 4.69
CA ALA A 94 -8.54 5.45 5.08
C ALA A 94 -8.69 5.58 6.61
N TYR A 95 -9.45 4.66 7.22
CA TYR A 95 -9.67 4.63 8.66
C TYR A 95 -8.35 4.37 9.42
N SER A 96 -7.49 3.47 8.92
CA SER A 96 -6.15 3.27 9.50
C SER A 96 -5.27 4.52 9.46
N LYS A 97 -5.34 5.33 8.39
CA LYS A 97 -4.60 6.61 8.26
C LYS A 97 -5.08 7.67 9.25
N GLU A 98 -6.39 7.79 9.43
CA GLU A 98 -7.02 8.72 10.38
C GLU A 98 -6.96 8.24 11.84
N ARG A 99 -6.25 7.14 12.11
CA ARG A 99 -6.10 6.53 13.45
C ARG A 99 -7.41 6.02 14.06
N LEU A 100 -8.42 5.78 13.23
CA LEU A 100 -9.71 5.18 13.58
C LEU A 100 -9.62 3.66 13.43
N HIS A 101 -8.83 3.06 14.32
CA HIS A 101 -8.40 1.67 14.16
C HIS A 101 -9.49 0.64 14.51
N GLU A 102 -10.38 0.96 15.45
CA GLU A 102 -11.50 0.09 15.81
C GLU A 102 -12.48 -0.03 14.63
N GLU A 103 -12.75 1.08 13.95
CA GLU A 103 -13.57 1.16 12.76
C GLU A 103 -12.91 0.42 11.59
N ALA A 104 -11.60 0.57 11.39
CA ALA A 104 -10.85 -0.20 10.40
C ALA A 104 -10.95 -1.72 10.66
N TYR A 105 -10.90 -2.16 11.93
CA TYR A 105 -11.08 -3.56 12.29
C TYR A 105 -12.54 -4.03 12.10
N GLU A 106 -13.52 -3.20 12.40
CA GLU A 106 -14.92 -3.54 12.17
C GLU A 106 -15.23 -3.67 10.66
N LEU A 107 -14.65 -2.84 9.80
CA LEU A 107 -14.72 -3.02 8.34
C LEU A 107 -14.19 -4.38 7.90
N TYR A 108 -13.07 -4.83 8.48
CA TYR A 108 -12.53 -6.17 8.24
C TYR A 108 -13.49 -7.28 8.72
N ARG A 109 -14.15 -7.10 9.87
CA ARG A 109 -15.14 -8.07 10.35
C ARG A 109 -16.38 -8.13 9.45
N ILE A 110 -16.86 -6.98 8.98
CA ILE A 110 -17.97 -6.88 8.02
C ILE A 110 -17.57 -7.57 6.71
N MET A 111 -16.38 -7.29 6.17
CA MET A 111 -15.85 -7.93 4.96
C MET A 111 -15.89 -9.46 5.05
N ASN A 112 -15.42 -10.03 6.17
CA ASN A 112 -15.46 -11.48 6.39
C ASN A 112 -16.89 -12.03 6.53
N LYS A 113 -17.79 -11.32 7.23
CA LYS A 113 -19.21 -11.72 7.36
C LYS A 113 -19.92 -11.76 6.00
N LEU A 114 -19.52 -10.90 5.06
CA LEU A 114 -20.03 -10.89 3.69
C LEU A 114 -19.39 -11.96 2.79
N GLY A 115 -18.48 -12.78 3.32
CA GLY A 115 -17.79 -13.83 2.55
C GLY A 115 -16.71 -13.29 1.60
N LEU A 116 -16.28 -12.04 1.76
CA LEU A 116 -15.21 -11.46 0.96
C LEU A 116 -13.85 -11.83 1.59
N ALA A 117 -13.03 -12.58 0.85
CA ALA A 117 -11.71 -12.99 1.31
C ALA A 117 -10.75 -11.78 1.42
N PRO A 118 -10.18 -11.52 2.60
CA PRO A 118 -9.14 -10.49 2.78
C PRO A 118 -7.96 -10.70 1.85
N SER A 119 -7.41 -9.59 1.36
CA SER A 119 -6.19 -9.55 0.53
C SER A 119 -4.96 -9.22 1.35
N SER A 120 -3.76 -9.37 0.77
CA SER A 120 -2.51 -8.89 1.36
C SER A 120 -2.57 -7.41 1.75
N SER A 121 -3.16 -6.57 0.90
CA SER A 121 -3.36 -5.14 1.19
C SER A 121 -4.24 -4.93 2.43
N THR A 122 -5.28 -5.74 2.63
CA THR A 122 -6.17 -5.66 3.80
C THR A 122 -5.36 -5.80 5.08
N PHE A 123 -4.53 -6.85 5.16
CA PHE A 123 -3.68 -7.10 6.32
C PHE A 123 -2.59 -6.04 6.47
N ASN A 124 -1.99 -5.57 5.38
CA ASN A 124 -1.01 -4.48 5.44
C ASN A 124 -1.62 -3.24 6.12
N TYR A 125 -2.81 -2.81 5.73
CA TYR A 125 -3.45 -1.63 6.34
C TYR A 125 -3.85 -1.85 7.81
N LEU A 126 -4.29 -3.05 8.16
CA LEU A 126 -4.62 -3.39 9.55
C LEU A 126 -3.37 -3.46 10.42
N ILE A 127 -2.30 -4.12 9.95
CA ILE A 127 -1.02 -4.23 10.67
C ILE A 127 -0.39 -2.84 10.83
N MET A 128 -0.32 -2.06 9.74
CA MET A 128 0.27 -0.72 9.78
C MET A 128 -0.53 0.24 10.67
N GLY A 129 -1.85 0.10 10.74
CA GLY A 129 -2.70 0.93 11.60
C GLY A 129 -2.72 0.43 13.04
N LEU A 130 -3.28 -0.75 13.27
CA LEU A 130 -3.53 -1.32 14.59
C LEU A 130 -2.24 -1.75 15.28
N CYS A 131 -1.44 -2.62 14.65
CA CYS A 131 -0.28 -3.20 15.34
C CYS A 131 0.77 -2.13 15.64
N ASN A 132 1.04 -1.19 14.72
CA ASN A 132 2.02 -0.13 14.98
C ASN A 132 1.62 0.80 16.12
N GLN A 133 0.34 1.17 16.22
CA GLN A 133 -0.10 2.09 17.28
C GLN A 133 -0.28 1.39 18.62
N LEU A 134 -0.71 0.12 18.61
CA LEU A 134 -0.75 -0.70 19.81
C LEU A 134 0.65 -1.03 20.32
N ALA A 135 1.61 -1.31 19.42
CA ALA A 135 3.00 -1.57 19.78
C ALA A 135 3.63 -0.39 20.53
N LYS A 136 3.29 0.87 20.17
CA LYS A 136 3.76 2.07 20.89
C LYS A 136 3.28 2.14 22.35
N LYS A 137 2.26 1.36 22.72
CA LYS A 137 1.72 1.27 24.09
C LYS A 137 2.19 0.00 24.82
N GLY A 138 2.98 -0.85 24.19
CA GLY A 138 3.53 -2.04 24.83
C GLY A 138 4.62 -1.66 25.81
N GLU A 139 4.60 -2.25 27.00
CA GLU A 139 5.58 -2.00 28.06
C GLU A 139 6.42 -3.25 28.36
N GLN A 140 5.87 -4.43 28.07
CA GLN A 140 6.52 -5.71 28.34
C GLN A 140 6.87 -6.45 27.05
N PHE A 141 8.10 -6.99 27.00
CA PHE A 141 8.50 -7.94 25.97
C PHE A 141 8.05 -9.36 26.34
N ILE A 142 7.39 -10.02 25.38
CA ILE A 142 6.93 -11.40 25.45
C ILE A 142 7.76 -12.20 24.44
N ASP A 143 8.35 -13.32 24.89
CA ASP A 143 9.14 -14.15 23.99
C ASP A 143 8.29 -14.72 22.85
N VAL A 144 8.59 -14.27 21.63
CA VAL A 144 8.00 -14.76 20.37
C VAL A 144 9.06 -15.60 19.64
N PRO A 145 8.68 -16.68 18.92
CA PRO A 145 9.63 -17.50 18.18
C PRO A 145 10.49 -16.70 17.19
N TYR A 146 11.81 -16.73 17.41
CA TYR A 146 12.81 -16.10 16.55
C TYR A 146 13.41 -17.15 15.60
N VAL A 147 13.01 -17.15 14.32
CA VAL A 147 13.38 -18.23 13.38
C VAL A 147 14.08 -17.68 12.14
N VAL A 148 15.40 -17.57 12.23
CA VAL A 148 16.31 -17.22 11.12
C VAL A 148 17.11 -18.46 10.71
N LYS A 149 17.16 -18.75 9.41
CA LYS A 149 17.95 -19.86 8.83
C LYS A 149 18.83 -19.31 7.71
N GLY A 150 20.09 -19.02 8.03
CA GLY A 150 21.01 -18.39 7.07
C GLY A 150 20.55 -16.97 6.72
N MET A 151 20.19 -16.74 5.46
CA MET A 151 19.64 -15.45 4.99
C MET A 151 18.10 -15.45 4.90
N ASP A 152 17.46 -16.56 5.28
CA ASP A 152 16.00 -16.72 5.21
C ASP A 152 15.35 -16.57 6.61
N VAL A 153 14.12 -16.09 6.63
CA VAL A 153 13.26 -16.02 7.81
C VAL A 153 12.06 -16.94 7.67
N SER A 154 11.54 -17.45 8.80
CA SER A 154 10.25 -18.14 8.84
C SER A 154 9.33 -17.53 9.87
N PHE A 155 8.14 -17.11 9.44
CA PHE A 155 7.11 -16.58 10.33
C PHE A 155 6.08 -17.63 10.76
N SER A 156 6.16 -18.87 10.26
CA SER A 156 5.13 -19.90 10.54
C SER A 156 5.06 -20.26 12.03
N GLY A 157 6.20 -20.27 12.73
CA GLY A 157 6.25 -20.56 14.17
C GLY A 157 5.57 -19.48 15.01
N ILE A 158 5.57 -18.23 14.53
CA ILE A 158 4.91 -17.11 15.20
C ILE A 158 3.40 -17.30 15.21
N LEU A 159 2.82 -17.76 14.09
CA LEU A 159 1.38 -18.05 14.02
C LEU A 159 0.98 -19.12 15.04
N SER A 160 1.73 -20.23 15.09
CA SER A 160 1.48 -21.30 16.06
C SER A 160 1.63 -20.82 17.51
N PHE A 161 2.59 -19.95 17.79
CA PHE A 161 2.74 -19.33 19.11
C PHE A 161 1.53 -18.45 19.47
N ILE A 162 1.04 -17.65 18.52
CA ILE A 162 -0.12 -16.80 18.75
C ILE A 162 -1.36 -17.65 19.09
N GLU A 163 -1.60 -18.70 18.31
CA GLU A 163 -2.75 -19.60 18.48
C GLU A 163 -2.67 -20.43 19.77
N ALA A 164 -1.48 -20.90 20.15
CA ALA A 164 -1.31 -21.82 21.28
C ALA A 164 -1.05 -21.13 22.63
N ALA A 165 -0.30 -20.03 22.65
CA ALA A 165 0.18 -19.43 23.89
C ALA A 165 -0.32 -18.00 24.09
N ALA A 166 -0.27 -17.15 23.07
CA ALA A 166 -0.60 -15.73 23.24
C ALA A 166 -2.07 -15.51 23.65
N ILE A 167 -3.00 -16.31 23.11
CA ILE A 167 -4.42 -16.24 23.47
C ILE A 167 -4.65 -16.60 24.95
N GLU A 168 -3.95 -17.60 25.48
CA GLU A 168 -4.06 -17.97 26.90
C GLU A 168 -3.46 -16.89 27.80
N LYS A 169 -2.30 -16.35 27.42
CA LYS A 169 -1.66 -15.24 28.13
C LYS A 169 -2.54 -14.01 28.22
N LEU A 170 -3.25 -13.66 27.14
CA LEU A 170 -4.24 -12.59 27.13
C LEU A 170 -5.40 -12.87 28.09
N LYS A 171 -5.94 -14.10 28.08
CA LYS A 171 -7.05 -14.49 28.97
C LYS A 171 -6.66 -14.46 30.45
N ASN A 172 -5.41 -14.81 30.75
CA ASN A 172 -4.87 -14.82 32.11
C ASN A 172 -4.40 -13.44 32.58
N ASN A 173 -4.51 -12.39 31.76
CA ASN A 173 -3.93 -11.07 31.99
C ASN A 173 -2.41 -11.09 32.24
N GLU A 174 -1.69 -12.05 31.64
CA GLU A 174 -0.23 -12.15 31.70
C GLU A 174 0.46 -11.17 30.73
N CYS A 175 -0.27 -10.69 29.73
CA CYS A 175 0.19 -9.68 28.78
C CYS A 175 -1.02 -8.90 28.23
N THR A 176 -0.77 -7.72 27.69
CA THR A 176 -1.79 -6.95 26.96
C THR A 176 -1.67 -7.17 25.45
N PRO A 177 -2.73 -6.85 24.65
CA PRO A 177 -2.61 -6.81 23.20
C PRO A 177 -1.51 -5.87 22.70
N ALA A 178 -1.23 -4.79 23.45
CA ALA A 178 -0.16 -3.85 23.16
C ALA A 178 1.23 -4.48 23.32
N ASP A 179 1.46 -5.21 24.41
CA ASP A 179 2.71 -5.96 24.67
C ASP A 179 2.98 -7.00 23.59
N LEU A 180 1.94 -7.71 23.14
CA LEU A 180 2.06 -8.68 22.05
C LEU A 180 2.40 -8.00 20.71
N CYS A 181 1.76 -6.87 20.38
CA CYS A 181 2.07 -6.12 19.17
C CYS A 181 3.51 -5.58 19.20
N TYR A 182 3.94 -5.05 20.34
CA TYR A 182 5.31 -4.59 20.57
C TYR A 182 6.31 -5.74 20.34
N SER A 183 6.11 -6.85 21.05
CA SER A 183 7.02 -8.00 21.00
C SER A 183 7.10 -8.64 19.62
N LEU A 184 5.96 -8.73 18.93
CA LEU A 184 5.88 -9.21 17.55
C LEU A 184 6.68 -8.31 16.61
N GLN A 185 6.54 -6.98 16.74
CA GLN A 185 7.28 -6.02 15.90
C GLN A 185 8.78 -6.11 16.14
N GLU A 186 9.23 -6.03 17.39
CA GLU A 186 10.65 -6.11 17.72
C GLU A 186 11.26 -7.43 17.22
N THR A 187 10.54 -8.54 17.40
CA THR A 187 11.03 -9.87 16.98
C THR A 187 11.15 -9.95 15.45
N ILE A 188 10.09 -9.59 14.71
CA ILE A 188 10.09 -9.66 13.24
C ILE A 188 11.10 -8.68 12.64
N PHE A 189 11.16 -7.45 13.14
CA PHE A 189 12.07 -6.45 12.61
C PHE A 189 13.52 -6.78 12.93
N ALA A 190 13.83 -7.33 14.11
CA ALA A 190 15.16 -7.84 14.42
C ALA A 190 15.56 -8.98 13.46
N MET A 191 14.65 -9.93 13.18
CA MET A 191 14.88 -10.99 12.20
C MET A 191 15.18 -10.43 10.80
N LEU A 192 14.43 -9.42 10.36
CA LEU A 192 14.64 -8.77 9.06
C LEU A 192 15.96 -7.98 9.01
N VAL A 193 16.33 -7.29 10.09
CA VAL A 193 17.59 -6.58 10.20
C VAL A 193 18.76 -7.56 10.16
N GLU A 194 18.69 -8.68 10.89
CA GLU A 194 19.73 -9.72 10.91
C GLU A 194 19.99 -10.33 9.52
N ILE A 195 18.94 -10.72 8.79
CA ILE A 195 19.14 -11.27 7.44
C ILE A 195 19.67 -10.21 6.46
N THR A 196 19.24 -8.95 6.63
CA THR A 196 19.71 -7.84 5.79
C THR A 196 21.18 -7.58 6.03
N GLU A 197 21.59 -7.53 7.30
CA GLU A 197 22.98 -7.37 7.72
C GLU A 197 23.88 -8.50 7.19
N ARG A 198 23.40 -9.75 7.22
CA ARG A 198 24.09 -10.90 6.62
C ARG A 198 24.23 -10.74 5.10
N ALA A 199 23.16 -10.36 4.41
CA ALA A 199 23.18 -10.16 2.97
C ALA A 199 24.11 -9.01 2.55
N MET A 200 24.12 -7.90 3.30
CA MET A 200 25.04 -6.78 3.08
C MET A 200 26.49 -7.22 3.13
N ALA A 201 26.86 -8.03 4.14
CA ALA A 201 28.21 -8.57 4.26
C ALA A 201 28.60 -9.49 3.09
N HIS A 202 27.64 -10.22 2.51
CA HIS A 202 27.87 -11.07 1.34
C HIS A 202 28.00 -10.30 0.02
N CYS A 203 27.32 -9.17 -0.12
CA CYS A 203 27.29 -8.36 -1.35
C CYS A 203 28.29 -7.19 -1.34
N ASP A 204 29.09 -7.04 -0.28
CA ASP A 204 30.00 -5.90 -0.05
C ASP A 204 29.31 -4.54 -0.20
N SER A 205 28.03 -4.47 0.22
CA SER A 205 27.26 -3.22 0.24
C SER A 205 27.25 -2.61 1.63
N LYS A 206 27.38 -1.29 1.70
CA LYS A 206 27.24 -0.52 2.93
C LYS A 206 25.87 0.11 3.09
N ASP A 207 25.22 0.41 1.96
CA ASP A 207 23.94 1.09 1.96
C ASP A 207 22.79 0.08 1.78
N VAL A 208 21.65 0.36 2.42
CA VAL A 208 20.41 -0.41 2.33
C VAL A 208 19.32 0.49 1.76
N LEU A 209 18.54 -0.04 0.82
CA LEU A 209 17.30 0.56 0.36
C LEU A 209 16.12 -0.27 0.87
N ILE A 210 15.23 0.34 1.64
CA ILE A 210 13.98 -0.27 2.10
C ILE A 210 12.82 0.18 1.19
N VAL A 211 12.05 -0.80 0.70
CA VAL A 211 10.89 -0.62 -0.17
C VAL A 211 9.74 -1.54 0.25
N GLY A 212 8.57 -1.35 -0.35
CA GLY A 212 7.38 -2.14 -0.06
C GLY A 212 6.58 -1.57 1.10
N GLY A 213 5.29 -1.93 1.19
CA GLY A 213 4.38 -1.34 2.19
C GLY A 213 4.83 -1.52 3.64
N VAL A 214 5.49 -2.64 3.99
CA VAL A 214 6.06 -2.84 5.33
C VAL A 214 7.27 -1.93 5.57
N GLY A 215 7.98 -1.55 4.50
CA GLY A 215 9.11 -0.63 4.55
C GLY A 215 8.72 0.79 4.99
N CYS A 216 7.45 1.16 4.93
CA CYS A 216 6.92 2.40 5.50
C CYS A 216 6.85 2.40 7.04
N ASN A 217 7.17 1.30 7.72
CA ASN A 217 7.14 1.24 9.18
C ASN A 217 8.34 2.00 9.77
N GLU A 218 8.06 3.06 10.54
CA GLU A 218 9.07 3.92 11.18
C GLU A 218 10.02 3.14 12.10
N ARG A 219 9.52 2.15 12.85
CA ARG A 219 10.32 1.35 13.78
C ARG A 219 11.28 0.41 13.05
N LEU A 220 10.83 -0.23 11.97
CA LEU A 220 11.70 -1.03 11.11
C LEU A 220 12.80 -0.17 10.46
N GLN A 221 12.43 1.03 9.96
CA GLN A 221 13.40 1.98 9.42
C GLN A 221 14.41 2.43 10.48
N GLU A 222 13.97 2.70 11.70
CA GLU A 222 14.85 3.06 12.82
C GLU A 222 15.87 1.95 13.11
N MET A 223 15.42 0.70 13.27
CA MET A 223 16.31 -0.44 13.54
C MET A 223 17.30 -0.69 12.40
N MET A 224 16.85 -0.60 11.14
CA MET A 224 17.73 -0.71 9.97
C MET A 224 18.73 0.45 9.91
N LYS A 225 18.32 1.68 10.22
CA LYS A 225 19.19 2.87 10.22
C LYS A 225 20.32 2.72 11.24
N ILE A 226 20.01 2.25 12.45
CA ILE A 226 21.00 1.95 13.48
C ILE A 226 22.01 0.93 12.93
N MET A 227 21.55 -0.23 12.44
CA MET A 227 22.42 -1.28 11.90
C MET A 227 23.32 -0.80 10.76
N CYS A 228 22.78 0.00 9.82
CA CYS A 228 23.55 0.57 8.72
C CYS A 228 24.61 1.56 9.22
N SER A 229 24.24 2.43 10.17
CA SER A 229 25.13 3.47 10.70
C SER A 229 26.33 2.88 11.43
N GLU A 230 26.13 1.80 12.20
CA GLU A 230 27.22 1.06 12.88
C GLU A 230 28.21 0.43 11.89
N ARG A 231 27.82 0.25 10.63
CA ARG A 231 28.64 -0.28 9.53
C ARG A 231 29.21 0.80 8.62
N GLY A 232 29.05 2.07 8.98
CA GLY A 232 29.48 3.20 8.16
C GLY A 232 28.71 3.32 6.84
N GLY A 233 27.47 2.84 6.83
CA GLY A 233 26.55 2.89 5.70
C GLY A 233 25.32 3.74 6.00
N ARG A 234 24.41 3.81 5.02
CA ARG A 234 23.17 4.60 5.11
C ARG A 234 21.95 3.74 4.79
N LEU A 235 20.86 4.03 5.50
CA LEU A 235 19.54 3.58 5.11
C LEU A 235 18.90 4.61 4.19
N PHE A 236 18.35 4.13 3.08
CA PHE A 236 17.51 4.87 2.18
C PHE A 236 16.09 4.31 2.26
N ALA A 237 15.11 5.19 2.47
CA ALA A 237 13.70 4.87 2.36
C ALA A 237 13.10 5.69 1.22
N THR A 238 12.12 5.11 0.53
CA THR A 238 11.41 5.80 -0.55
C THR A 238 10.18 6.49 0.03
N ASP A 239 9.82 7.66 -0.51
CA ASP A 239 8.54 8.33 -0.22
C ASP A 239 7.38 7.33 -0.36
N ASP A 240 6.44 7.34 0.60
CA ASP A 240 5.32 6.40 0.69
C ASP A 240 4.53 6.26 -0.61
N ARG A 241 4.47 7.32 -1.45
CA ARG A 241 3.80 7.32 -2.76
C ARG A 241 4.45 6.34 -3.74
N TYR A 242 5.75 6.08 -3.61
CA TYR A 242 6.52 5.19 -4.48
C TYR A 242 6.97 3.90 -3.77
N CYS A 243 6.84 3.84 -2.44
CA CYS A 243 7.20 2.67 -1.64
C CYS A 243 6.16 1.53 -1.75
N ILE A 244 4.89 1.87 -2.00
CA ILE A 244 3.80 0.91 -2.23
C ILE A 244 3.60 0.60 -3.72
N ASP A 245 2.84 -0.46 -4.02
CA ASP A 245 2.50 -0.84 -5.40
C ASP A 245 1.89 0.33 -6.18
N ASN A 246 2.58 0.78 -7.21
CA ASN A 246 2.16 1.90 -8.03
C ASN A 246 2.49 1.69 -9.52
N GLY A 247 1.73 2.31 -10.41
CA GLY A 247 1.96 2.19 -11.85
C GLY A 247 3.24 2.89 -12.33
N ALA A 248 3.77 3.85 -11.55
CA ALA A 248 4.95 4.62 -11.95
C ALA A 248 6.22 3.76 -11.91
N MET A 249 6.39 2.89 -10.91
CA MET A 249 7.56 1.97 -10.86
C MET A 249 7.58 1.00 -12.05
N ILE A 250 6.41 0.54 -12.49
CA ILE A 250 6.26 -0.33 -13.66
C ILE A 250 6.56 0.45 -14.94
N ALA A 251 5.95 1.63 -15.10
CA ALA A 251 6.18 2.48 -16.26
C ALA A 251 7.64 2.92 -16.38
N TYR A 252 8.27 3.29 -15.27
CA TYR A 252 9.66 3.72 -15.23
C TYR A 252 10.62 2.57 -15.58
N THR A 253 10.42 1.38 -15.01
CA THR A 253 11.25 0.21 -15.35
C THR A 253 11.06 -0.20 -16.82
N GLY A 254 9.82 -0.16 -17.33
CA GLY A 254 9.54 -0.42 -18.74
C GLY A 254 10.18 0.61 -19.68
N LEU A 255 10.15 1.89 -19.29
CA LEU A 255 10.82 2.97 -20.01
C LEU A 255 12.34 2.78 -20.03
N LEU A 256 12.94 2.41 -18.90
CA LEU A 256 14.37 2.10 -18.81
C LEU A 256 14.76 0.98 -19.75
N ALA A 257 14.01 -0.13 -19.74
CA ALA A 257 14.25 -1.25 -20.64
C ALA A 257 14.12 -0.82 -22.11
N TYR A 258 13.03 -0.13 -22.46
CA TYR A 258 12.78 0.34 -23.81
C TYR A 258 13.85 1.30 -24.33
N ALA A 259 14.26 2.28 -23.52
CA ALA A 259 15.30 3.25 -23.87
C ALA A 259 16.64 2.55 -24.17
N HIS A 260 16.92 1.42 -23.52
CA HIS A 260 18.13 0.63 -23.75
C HIS A 260 17.96 -0.45 -24.83
N GLY A 261 16.84 -0.45 -25.56
CA GLY A 261 16.61 -1.32 -26.71
C GLY A 261 15.94 -2.66 -26.40
N MET A 262 15.41 -2.87 -25.19
CA MET A 262 14.55 -4.02 -24.91
C MET A 262 13.14 -3.80 -25.45
N THR A 263 12.65 -4.78 -26.19
CA THR A 263 11.27 -4.84 -26.68
C THR A 263 10.70 -6.23 -26.45
N THR A 264 9.42 -6.32 -26.12
CA THR A 264 8.72 -7.60 -25.96
C THR A 264 7.60 -7.68 -27.00
N PRO A 265 7.64 -8.66 -27.93
CA PRO A 265 6.53 -8.94 -28.82
C PRO A 265 5.22 -9.19 -28.06
N LEU A 266 4.08 -8.91 -28.67
CA LEU A 266 2.78 -9.05 -28.00
C LEU A 266 2.49 -10.51 -27.63
N GLU A 267 2.87 -11.43 -28.51
CA GLU A 267 2.79 -12.88 -28.32
C GLU A 267 3.66 -13.39 -27.16
N GLU A 268 4.70 -12.66 -26.78
CA GLU A 268 5.59 -12.98 -25.65
C GLU A 268 5.20 -12.24 -24.37
N SER A 269 4.23 -11.31 -24.44
CA SER A 269 3.71 -10.54 -23.30
C SER A 269 2.78 -11.39 -22.43
N THR A 270 3.33 -12.46 -21.86
CA THR A 270 2.64 -13.43 -21.01
C THR A 270 2.72 -13.02 -19.53
N PHE A 271 2.04 -13.76 -18.65
CA PHE A 271 2.04 -13.51 -17.21
C PHE A 271 2.42 -14.77 -16.42
N THR A 272 3.12 -14.59 -15.30
CA THR A 272 3.42 -15.65 -14.34
C THR A 272 3.33 -15.11 -12.91
N GLN A 273 2.89 -15.95 -11.99
CA GLN A 273 2.86 -15.61 -10.55
C GLN A 273 4.20 -15.90 -9.86
N ARG A 274 5.17 -16.51 -10.57
CA ARG A 274 6.45 -16.97 -10.03
C ARG A 274 7.64 -16.30 -10.73
N PHE A 275 7.47 -15.04 -11.11
CA PHE A 275 8.51 -14.27 -11.78
C PHE A 275 9.70 -14.05 -10.83
N ARG A 276 10.90 -14.49 -11.22
CA ARG A 276 12.11 -14.32 -10.40
C ARG A 276 12.94 -13.13 -10.87
N THR A 277 13.63 -12.49 -9.94
CA THR A 277 14.48 -11.32 -10.25
C THR A 277 15.71 -11.67 -11.06
N ASP A 278 16.20 -12.91 -11.00
CA ASP A 278 17.34 -13.42 -11.77
C ASP A 278 16.97 -13.82 -13.21
N GLU A 279 15.68 -13.86 -13.55
CA GLU A 279 15.21 -14.10 -14.92
C GLU A 279 15.25 -12.83 -15.80
N VAL A 280 15.49 -11.65 -15.20
CA VAL A 280 15.52 -10.36 -15.90
C VAL A 280 16.96 -9.90 -16.12
N HIS A 281 17.33 -9.69 -17.38
CA HIS A 281 18.57 -8.99 -17.71
C HIS A 281 18.35 -7.47 -17.62
N ALA A 282 18.86 -6.86 -16.55
CA ALA A 282 18.72 -5.41 -16.30
C ALA A 282 19.70 -4.57 -17.15
N ILE A 283 19.49 -4.52 -18.47
CA ILE A 283 20.39 -3.87 -19.44
C ILE A 283 20.65 -2.38 -19.17
N TRP A 284 19.73 -1.71 -18.47
CA TRP A 284 19.84 -0.30 -18.09
C TRP A 284 20.87 -0.03 -16.98
N ARG A 285 21.51 -1.07 -16.43
CA ARG A 285 22.63 -0.92 -15.49
C ARG A 285 23.99 -0.99 -16.16
N GLU A 286 24.05 -1.35 -17.45
CA GLU A 286 25.31 -1.58 -18.18
C GLU A 286 25.77 -0.36 -18.99
N LYS A 287 24.88 0.59 -19.29
CA LYS A 287 25.15 1.78 -20.11
C LYS A 287 24.40 2.99 -19.56
N GLU A 288 24.94 4.19 -19.77
CA GLU A 288 24.24 5.44 -19.51
C GLU A 288 23.02 5.58 -20.42
N MET A 289 21.98 6.28 -19.94
CA MET A 289 20.75 6.50 -20.68
C MET A 289 21.06 7.13 -22.06
N PRO A 290 20.69 6.48 -23.17
CA PRO A 290 20.83 7.12 -24.47
C PRO A 290 19.93 8.35 -24.53
N VAL A 291 20.48 9.48 -25.00
CA VAL A 291 19.71 10.70 -25.27
C VAL A 291 18.62 10.35 -26.28
N LEU A 292 17.36 10.37 -25.83
CA LEU A 292 16.19 10.17 -26.70
C LEU A 292 16.10 11.35 -27.67
N ASN A 293 16.71 11.22 -28.84
CA ASN A 293 16.53 12.18 -29.93
C ASN A 293 15.11 12.01 -30.48
N ASN A 294 14.23 12.95 -30.15
CA ASN A 294 12.87 13.07 -30.69
C ASN A 294 12.91 13.17 -32.22
N THR A 295 12.65 12.07 -32.93
CA THR A 295 12.36 12.09 -34.38
C THR A 295 10.87 12.09 -34.72
N HIS A 296 9.99 12.18 -33.72
CA HIS A 296 8.55 12.40 -33.94
C HIS A 296 8.05 13.52 -33.03
N SER A 297 7.83 14.70 -33.60
CA SER A 297 7.48 15.94 -32.91
C SER A 297 6.03 16.05 -32.45
N ASP A 298 5.23 14.99 -32.52
CA ASP A 298 3.82 15.06 -32.17
C ASP A 298 3.53 14.15 -30.96
N ALA A 299 3.44 14.78 -29.79
CA ALA A 299 2.87 14.28 -28.54
C ALA A 299 3.75 13.44 -27.60
N ILE A 300 4.92 13.95 -27.18
CA ILE A 300 5.47 13.61 -25.85
C ILE A 300 6.04 14.90 -25.25
N ALA A 301 5.53 15.30 -24.07
CA ALA A 301 6.05 16.43 -23.32
C ALA A 301 7.53 16.19 -22.97
N GLU A 302 8.36 17.21 -23.12
CA GLU A 302 9.77 17.19 -22.75
C GLU A 302 9.94 16.74 -21.30
N VAL A 303 10.44 15.52 -21.10
CA VAL A 303 10.93 15.08 -19.79
C VAL A 303 12.44 15.22 -19.82
N TYR A 304 12.92 16.43 -19.48
CA TYR A 304 14.30 16.61 -19.06
C TYR A 304 14.46 15.98 -17.68
N ILE A 305 15.03 14.77 -17.63
CA ILE A 305 15.53 14.20 -16.38
C ILE A 305 16.98 14.66 -16.26
N ASP A 306 17.20 15.71 -15.49
CA ASP A 306 18.54 16.12 -15.08
C ASP A 306 19.17 14.98 -14.28
N GLU A 307 20.35 14.48 -14.67
CA GLU A 307 21.06 13.45 -13.91
C GLU A 307 21.43 13.94 -12.49
N ALA A 308 21.50 15.26 -12.28
CA ALA A 308 21.62 15.85 -10.95
C ALA A 308 20.32 15.79 -10.12
N SER A 309 19.20 15.41 -10.76
CA SER A 309 17.89 15.18 -10.13
C SER A 309 17.54 13.70 -9.95
N MET A 310 18.50 12.79 -10.18
CA MET A 310 18.44 11.45 -9.55
C MET A 310 18.03 11.71 -8.12
N ALA A 311 16.83 11.24 -7.73
CA ALA A 311 16.26 11.51 -6.44
C ALA A 311 17.36 11.26 -5.41
N THR A 312 17.95 12.34 -4.90
CA THR A 312 18.81 12.27 -3.72
C THR A 312 17.95 11.48 -2.78
N PRO A 313 18.36 10.27 -2.39
CA PRO A 313 17.60 9.54 -1.39
C PRO A 313 17.42 10.54 -0.26
N ILE A 314 16.18 10.76 0.18
CA ILE A 314 15.94 11.71 1.25
C ILE A 314 16.74 11.16 2.42
N VAL A 315 17.81 11.85 2.77
CA VAL A 315 18.53 11.61 4.01
C VAL A 315 17.53 12.07 5.07
N ILE A 316 16.86 11.11 5.71
CA ILE A 316 15.98 11.39 6.83
C ILE A 316 16.90 11.74 8.01
N ASP A 317 17.29 13.00 8.08
CA ASP A 317 17.79 13.61 9.30
C ASP A 317 16.58 14.06 10.12
N TYR A 318 16.42 13.46 11.30
CA TYR A 318 15.45 13.88 12.32
C TYR A 318 16.08 14.98 13.18
#